data_AF-A0A8S8YX02-F1
#
_entry.id   AF-A0A8S8YX02-F1
#
_cell.length_a   1.000
_cell.length_b   1.000
_cell.length_c   1.000
_cell.angle_alpha   90.00
_cell.angle_beta   90.00
_cell.angle_gamma   90.00
#
_symmetry.space_group_name_H-M   'P 1'
#
loop_
_entity.id
_entity.type
_entity.pdbx_description
1 polymer ?
#
loop_
_entity_poly.entity_id
_entity_poly.type
_entity_poly.pdbx_seq_one_letter_code
_entity_poly.pdbx_strand_id
1 'polypeptide(L)'
;MNTPDELREFEKGRFEVIHFDGMTIGRATYEPGWKWSVDVSPLSGTDFCEVEHLGMVIEGHATCAFKDGEGLHYGSGRACST
;
A
#
# COMPACT_ATOMS: atom_id res chain seq x y z
N MET A 1 -10.19 -18.26 6.98
CA MET A 1 -9.19 -17.29 7.48
C MET A 1 -9.67 -15.92 7.06
N ASN A 2 -10.52 -15.27 7.88
CA ASN A 2 -11.19 -14.01 7.52
C ASN A 2 -10.94 -12.88 8.53
N THR A 3 -9.95 -13.05 9.42
CA THR A 3 -9.65 -12.10 10.48
C THR A 3 -8.16 -11.76 10.39
N PRO A 4 -7.79 -10.48 10.22
CA PRO A 4 -6.40 -10.08 10.25
C PRO A 4 -5.84 -10.14 11.67
N ASP A 5 -4.52 -10.25 11.80
CA ASP A 5 -3.85 -10.17 13.10
C ASP A 5 -3.81 -8.72 13.61
N GLU A 6 -3.70 -7.77 12.68
CA GLU A 6 -3.74 -6.33 12.95
C GLU A 6 -4.61 -5.62 11.90
N LEU A 7 -5.48 -4.73 12.38
CA LEU A 7 -6.27 -3.84 11.54
C LEU A 7 -5.88 -2.39 11.85
N ARG A 8 -5.37 -1.68 10.84
CA ARG A 8 -5.08 -0.25 10.92
C ARG A 8 -6.11 0.51 10.11
N GLU A 9 -6.86 1.40 10.75
CA GLU A 9 -7.80 2.29 10.08
C GLU A 9 -7.22 3.69 9.97
N PHE A 10 -7.43 4.34 8.83
CA PHE A 10 -7.04 5.71 8.56
C PHE A 10 -8.12 6.42 7.73
N GLU A 11 -8.06 7.75 7.65
CA GLU A 11 -9.14 8.58 7.11
C GLU A 11 -9.68 8.10 5.75
N LYS A 12 -8.78 7.66 4.86
CA LYS A 12 -9.10 7.23 3.48
C LYS A 12 -8.83 5.75 3.24
N GLY A 13 -9.01 4.90 4.26
CA GLY A 13 -8.91 3.46 4.05
C GLY A 13 -8.47 2.66 5.27
N ARG A 14 -7.98 1.46 4.99
CA ARG A 14 -7.50 0.52 6.00
C ARG A 14 -6.38 -0.37 5.49
N PHE A 15 -5.63 -0.91 6.43
CA PHE A 15 -4.58 -1.89 6.19
C PHE A 15 -4.79 -3.08 7.11
N GLU A 16 -5.06 -4.24 6.51
CA GLU A 16 -5.25 -5.51 7.19
C GLU A 16 -3.95 -6.31 7.10
N VAL A 17 -3.36 -6.66 8.24
CA VAL A 17 -2.06 -7.32 8.30
C VAL A 17 -2.21 -8.73 8.86
N ILE A 18 -1.54 -9.68 8.22
CA ILE A 18 -1.31 -11.02 8.77
C ILE A 18 0.19 -11.29 8.85
N HIS A 19 0.59 -12.01 9.89
CA HIS A 19 1.95 -12.47 10.10
C HIS A 19 1.98 -13.98 9.85
N PHE A 20 2.77 -14.40 8.87
CA PHE A 20 2.87 -15.81 8.50
C PHE A 20 4.33 -16.19 8.25
N ASP A 21 4.84 -17.12 9.07
CA ASP A 21 6.18 -17.69 8.93
C ASP A 21 7.30 -16.63 8.80
N GLY A 22 7.25 -15.61 9.65
CA GLY A 22 8.22 -14.49 9.64
C GLY A 22 8.01 -13.46 8.53
N MET A 23 7.01 -13.65 7.66
CA MET A 23 6.60 -12.67 6.64
C MET A 23 5.41 -11.85 7.13
N THR A 24 5.36 -10.60 6.70
CA THR A 24 4.21 -9.71 6.89
C THR A 24 3.49 -9.54 5.57
N ILE A 25 2.21 -9.92 5.52
CA ILE A 25 1.37 -9.73 4.33
C ILE A 25 0.29 -8.72 4.69
N GLY A 26 0.20 -7.65 3.91
CA GLY A 26 -0.79 -6.60 4.07
C GLY A 26 -1.78 -6.56 2.93
N ARG A 27 -3.08 -6.46 3.24
CA ARG A 27 -4.12 -6.05 2.29
C ARG A 27 -4.50 -4.61 2.58
N ALA A 28 -4.17 -3.73 1.63
CA ALA A 28 -4.60 -2.34 1.68
C ALA A 28 -5.92 -2.14 0.94
N THR A 29 -6.79 -1.31 1.50
CA THR A 29 -7.93 -0.74 0.80
C THR A 29 -7.84 0.76 0.92
N TYR A 30 -7.74 1.45 -0.22
CA TYR A 30 -7.61 2.90 -0.30
C TYR A 30 -8.83 3.49 -1.00
N GLU A 31 -9.35 4.57 -0.43
CA GLU A 31 -10.37 5.38 -1.10
C GLU A 31 -9.76 6.25 -2.20
N PRO A 32 -10.53 6.61 -3.24
CA PRO A 32 -10.07 7.55 -4.26
C PRO A 32 -9.52 8.85 -3.66
N GLY A 33 -8.32 9.24 -4.08
CA GLY A 33 -7.63 10.43 -3.57
C GLY A 33 -6.67 10.20 -2.42
N TRP A 34 -6.53 8.96 -1.93
CA TRP A 34 -5.40 8.59 -1.07
C TRP A 34 -4.07 8.71 -1.82
N LYS A 35 -3.06 9.28 -1.16
CA LYS A 35 -1.69 9.44 -1.68
C LYS A 35 -0.68 9.46 -0.54
N TRP A 36 0.36 8.61 -0.62
CA TRP A 36 1.46 8.55 0.36
C TRP A 36 1.99 9.92 0.79
N SER A 37 2.34 10.79 -0.17
CA SER A 37 2.94 12.09 0.10
C SER A 37 2.04 13.06 0.87
N VAL A 38 0.73 12.80 0.90
CA VAL A 38 -0.27 13.64 1.58
C VAL A 38 -0.68 12.99 2.90
N ASP A 39 -1.03 11.70 2.85
CA ASP A 39 -1.70 11.02 3.96
C ASP A 39 -0.72 10.30 4.91
N VAL A 40 0.51 9.98 4.49
CA VAL A 40 1.47 9.17 5.28
C VAL A 40 2.83 9.86 5.49
N SER A 41 3.32 10.59 4.49
CA SER A 41 4.61 11.29 4.57
C SER A 41 4.73 12.21 5.80
N PRO A 42 3.72 13.02 6.18
CA PRO A 42 3.80 13.85 7.39
C PRO A 42 3.91 13.04 8.70
N LEU A 43 3.45 11.80 8.71
CA LEU A 43 3.47 10.91 9.87
C LEU A 43 4.77 10.10 9.95
N SER A 44 5.33 9.72 8.80
CA SER A 44 6.55 8.91 8.69
C SER A 44 7.83 9.74 8.68
N GLY A 45 7.76 11.02 8.30
CA GLY A 45 8.93 11.87 8.12
C GLY A 45 9.73 11.54 6.85
N THR A 46 9.18 10.74 5.94
CA THR A 46 9.83 10.33 4.69
C THR A 46 8.99 10.72 3.48
N ASP A 47 9.64 11.05 2.36
CA ASP A 47 8.94 11.43 1.11
C ASP A 47 8.31 10.21 0.41
N PHE A 48 8.89 9.02 0.62
CA PHE A 48 8.47 7.73 0.07
C PHE A 48 8.48 6.65 1.15
N CYS A 49 7.81 5.52 0.91
CA CYS A 49 7.96 4.35 1.77
C CYS A 49 9.39 3.80 1.63
N GLU A 50 10.04 3.50 2.74
CA GLU A 50 11.41 2.97 2.78
C GLU A 50 11.46 1.44 2.84
N VAL A 51 10.30 0.78 2.74
CA VAL A 51 10.16 -0.66 2.76
C VAL A 51 9.91 -1.15 1.34
N GLU A 52 10.62 -2.21 0.94
CA GLU A 52 10.37 -2.88 -0.34
C GLU A 52 8.94 -3.45 -0.36
N HIS A 53 8.22 -3.23 -1.45
CA HIS A 53 6.87 -3.76 -1.59
C HIS A 53 6.76 -4.61 -2.85
N LEU A 54 6.30 -5.85 -2.65
CA LEU A 54 5.81 -6.70 -3.72
C LEU A 54 4.32 -6.92 -3.51
N GLY A 55 3.51 -6.51 -4.48
CA GLY A 55 2.06 -6.57 -4.37
C GLY A 55 1.34 -6.70 -5.69
N MET A 56 0.03 -6.85 -5.62
CA MET A 56 -0.86 -6.91 -6.77
C MET A 56 -2.13 -6.13 -6.49
N VAL A 57 -2.62 -5.41 -7.51
CA VAL A 57 -3.93 -4.75 -7.43
C VAL A 57 -5.01 -5.81 -7.58
N ILE A 58 -5.75 -6.09 -6.51
CA ILE A 58 -6.85 -7.06 -6.55
C ILE A 58 -8.04 -6.47 -7.31
N GLU A 59 -8.37 -5.21 -7.03
CA GLU A 59 -9.48 -4.48 -7.65
C GLU A 59 -9.12 -2.99 -7.75
N GLY A 60 -9.66 -2.29 -8.76
CA GLY A 60 -9.43 -0.87 -8.96
C GLY A 60 -8.10 -0.54 -9.64
N HIS A 61 -7.55 0.63 -9.32
CA HIS A 61 -6.31 1.14 -9.88
C HIS A 61 -5.41 1.74 -8.79
N ALA A 62 -4.11 1.51 -8.90
CA ALA A 62 -3.09 2.10 -8.03
C ALA A 62 -1.97 2.70 -8.88
N THR A 63 -1.24 3.66 -8.30
CA THR A 63 -0.03 4.22 -8.93
C THR A 63 1.13 4.05 -7.96
N CYS A 64 2.20 3.39 -8.40
CA CYS A 64 3.46 3.32 -7.65
C CYS A 64 4.38 4.42 -8.21
N ALA A 65 4.75 5.40 -7.39
CA ALA A 65 5.64 6.50 -7.77
C ALA A 65 7.03 6.26 -7.18
N PHE A 66 8.06 6.52 -7.98
CA PHE A 66 9.45 6.32 -7.62
C PHE A 66 10.17 7.66 -7.50
N LYS A 67 11.19 7.73 -6.64
CA LYS A 67 11.94 8.96 -6.39
C LYS A 67 12.52 9.58 -7.67
N ASP A 68 13.08 8.74 -8.54
CA ASP A 68 13.79 9.17 -9.75
C ASP A 68 13.17 8.58 -11.03
N GLY A 69 11.87 8.25 -11.00
CA GLY A 69 11.19 7.57 -12.11
C GLY A 69 9.77 8.07 -12.36
N GLU A 70 9.24 7.72 -13.53
CA GLU A 70 7.82 7.94 -13.81
C GLU A 70 6.94 7.07 -12.91
N GLY A 71 5.77 7.60 -12.57
CA GLY A 71 4.75 6.83 -11.86
C GLY A 71 4.22 5.71 -12.76
N LEU A 72 4.20 4.49 -12.24
CA LEU A 72 3.63 3.33 -12.93
C LEU A 72 2.19 3.12 -12.47
N HIS A 73 1.27 3.01 -13.43
CA HIS A 73 -0.15 2.78 -13.19
C HIS A 73 -0.49 1.29 -13.31
N TYR A 74 -1.19 0.77 -12.32
CA TYR A 74 -1.56 -0.64 -12.21
C TYR A 74 -3.07 -0.77 -12.09
N GLY A 75 -3.69 -1.48 -13.02
CA GLY A 75 -5.08 -1.93 -12.91
C GLY A 75 -5.18 -3.30 -12.24
N SER A 76 -6.41 -3.78 -12.09
CA SER A 76 -6.69 -5.08 -11.45
C SER A 76 -5.94 -6.24 -12.13
N GLY A 77 -5.40 -7.15 -11.31
CA GLY A 77 -4.58 -8.29 -11.73
C GLY A 77 -3.12 -7.96 -12.09
N ARG A 78 -2.67 -6.71 -11.93
CA ARG A 78 -1.29 -6.30 -12.22
C ARG A 78 -0.44 -6.32 -10.95
N ALA A 79 0.75 -6.90 -11.06
CA ALA A 79 1.76 -6.85 -10.00
C ALA A 79 2.51 -5.51 -10.02
N CYS A 80 2.80 -4.94 -8.85
CA CYS A 80 3.69 -3.80 -8.61
C CYS A 80 4.85 -4.27 -7.72
N SER A 81 6.05 -3.78 -8.03
CA SER A 81 7.24 -3.89 -7.18
C SER A 81 7.78 -2.48 -6.96
N THR A 82 8.09 -2.10 -5.72
CA THR A 82 8.70 -0.81 -5.38
C THR A 82 9.97 -0.96 -4.57
#